data_AF-A0A5F1S3H3-F1
#
_entry.id   AF-A0A5F1S3H3-F1
#
_cell.length_a   1.000
_cell.length_b   1.000
_cell.length_c   1.000
_cell.angle_alpha   90.00
_cell.angle_beta   90.00
_cell.angle_gamma   90.00
#
_symmetry.space_group_name_H-M   'P 1'
#
loop_
_entity.id
_entity.type
_entity.pdbx_description
1 polymer ?
#
loop_
_entity_poly.entity_id
_entity_poly.type
_entity_poly.pdbx_seq_one_letter_code
_entity_poly.pdbx_strand_id
1 'polypeptide(L)'
;MSAHQPIAVFDLGKTNSKLFVIDGNGTVLAERRTKPIWLDDGDLRVLDDGTLFAWMESELARAVETHGIRHVTFSAHGCTFALIGDNALRHPILDYEQEPPADIAARIDLFIPSFAETFSPRLPLGFNYGRHVLWLADRDPEMLEETDAILAYPQFWSWRFSSKAVSEVSYLGCHSHLWAPLADDFSSLVDAKGWRAKMPSFAVAGSHLGIYPVTLGSGEHVDVAVHNGVHDSNSSLFYYRSLGFEDFTLISTGTWVIIFNQACPLEALDQRRDMLANVTVDHAPAATIRFMGGREYDVASDGWTKPISVAAIEAVIFKGSFALPSFAPGGPFRHSEGRFAGPAVSGEERAAVALLYVTLMTDLSLDLIHSENAIVIDGGLVKAELYAPMLAALRNQTVFTSSNPEGSAFGAAALVLRQAGLQPFLNETEEVRPALINGLDAYRREWRRRVEAMHSQAPDGAVSKEMMR
;
A
#
# COMPACT_ATOMS: atom_id res chain seq x y z
N MET A 1 37.44 5.40 -3.84
CA MET A 1 36.06 5.01 -4.17
C MET A 1 35.19 6.14 -3.67
N SER A 2 34.63 6.98 -4.55
CA SER A 2 33.74 8.04 -4.09
C SER A 2 32.47 7.37 -3.58
N ALA A 3 32.24 7.36 -2.27
CA ALA A 3 30.93 7.03 -1.73
C ALA A 3 29.92 7.97 -2.42
N HIS A 4 28.89 7.40 -3.04
CA HIS A 4 27.85 8.23 -3.68
C HIS A 4 27.17 9.09 -2.62
N GLN A 5 26.81 10.31 -3.01
CA GLN A 5 26.26 11.31 -2.08
C GLN A 5 24.93 10.81 -1.51
N PRO A 6 24.64 11.05 -0.21
CA PRO A 6 23.42 10.58 0.40
C PRO A 6 22.16 11.16 -0.27
N ILE A 7 21.07 10.40 -0.22
CA ILE A 7 19.78 10.70 -0.81
C ILE A 7 18.79 11.04 0.31
N ALA A 8 18.03 12.12 0.13
CA ALA A 8 16.83 12.40 0.92
C ALA A 8 15.64 11.65 0.31
N VAL A 9 14.93 10.89 1.14
CA VAL A 9 13.68 10.23 0.77
C VAL A 9 12.57 10.76 1.67
N PHE A 10 11.62 11.47 1.07
CA PHE A 10 10.37 11.80 1.75
C PHE A 10 9.39 10.64 1.57
N ASP A 11 9.06 9.96 2.67
CA ASP A 11 8.07 8.89 2.73
C ASP A 11 6.77 9.45 3.34
N LEU A 12 5.81 9.76 2.47
CA LEU A 12 4.63 10.56 2.78
C LEU A 12 3.43 9.65 3.00
N GLY A 13 3.25 9.20 4.24
CA GLY A 13 2.08 8.44 4.68
C GLY A 13 0.91 9.35 5.12
N LYS A 14 -0.31 8.80 5.15
CA LYS A 14 -1.54 9.57 5.44
C LYS A 14 -1.52 10.28 6.80
N THR A 15 -0.97 9.61 7.81
CA THR A 15 -0.97 10.04 9.21
C THR A 15 0.42 10.40 9.74
N ASN A 16 1.47 10.02 9.02
CA ASN A 16 2.86 10.23 9.39
C ASN A 16 3.69 10.37 8.12
N SER A 17 4.35 11.52 7.97
CA SER A 17 5.31 11.77 6.91
C SER A 17 6.71 11.75 7.50
N LYS A 18 7.64 11.08 6.82
CA LYS A 18 9.01 10.93 7.27
C LYS A 18 9.99 11.47 6.22
N LEU A 19 11.13 11.94 6.68
CA LEU A 19 12.33 12.13 5.87
C LEU A 19 13.37 11.13 6.34
N PHE A 20 13.94 10.38 5.40
CA PHE A 20 15.14 9.59 5.61
C PHE A 20 16.31 10.18 4.82
N VAL A 21 17.49 10.22 5.44
CA VAL A 21 18.74 10.47 4.73
C VAL A 21 19.48 9.14 4.64
N ILE A 22 19.64 8.61 3.43
CA ILE A 22 20.25 7.30 3.18
C ILE A 22 21.56 7.49 2.45
N ASP A 23 22.65 6.94 2.96
CA ASP A 23 23.96 7.03 2.32
C ASP A 23 24.11 6.07 1.13
N GLY A 24 25.22 6.19 0.39
CA GLY A 24 25.51 5.32 -0.75
C GLY A 24 25.71 3.83 -0.42
N ASN A 25 25.78 3.46 0.87
CA ASN A 25 25.84 2.07 1.33
C ASN A 25 24.47 1.57 1.83
N GLY A 26 23.41 2.36 1.68
CA GLY A 26 22.07 2.00 2.15
C GLY A 26 21.85 2.20 3.66
N THR A 27 22.74 2.90 4.35
CA THR A 27 22.61 3.17 5.80
C THR A 27 21.81 4.45 6.05
N VAL A 28 20.88 4.40 7.00
CA VAL A 28 20.12 5.58 7.44
C VAL A 28 21.00 6.47 8.32
N LEU A 29 21.30 7.67 7.85
CA LEU A 29 22.09 8.69 8.57
C LEU A 29 21.21 9.57 9.46
N ALA A 30 19.96 9.81 9.06
CA ALA A 30 19.00 10.61 9.83
C ALA A 30 17.56 10.26 9.47
N GLU A 31 16.68 10.43 10.47
CA GLU A 31 15.23 10.34 10.31
C GLU A 31 14.57 11.59 10.92
N ARG A 32 13.55 12.11 10.25
CA ARG A 32 12.65 13.16 10.76
C ARG A 32 11.21 12.75 10.49
N ARG A 33 10.29 13.27 11.31
CA ARG A 33 8.87 12.98 11.17
C ARG A 33 8.02 14.23 11.36
N THR A 34 6.92 14.29 10.65
CA THR A 34 5.82 15.23 10.87
C THR A 34 4.49 14.52 10.68
N LYS A 35 3.39 15.19 11.02
CA LYS A 35 2.04 14.71 10.74
C LYS A 35 1.41 15.64 9.70
N PRO A 36 0.96 15.12 8.54
CA PRO A 36 0.12 15.88 7.63
C PRO A 36 -1.10 16.43 8.35
N ILE A 37 -1.46 17.67 8.04
CA ILE A 37 -2.64 18.33 8.60
C ILE A 37 -3.74 18.26 7.55
N TRP A 38 -4.89 17.70 7.94
CA TRP A 38 -6.09 17.61 7.11
C TRP A 38 -7.13 18.57 7.67
N LEU A 39 -7.42 19.64 6.93
CA LEU A 39 -8.28 20.76 7.30
C LEU A 39 -9.68 20.58 6.72
N ASP A 40 -10.69 21.10 7.41
CA ASP A 40 -12.02 21.26 6.83
C ASP A 40 -12.04 22.55 5.98
N ASP A 41 -12.43 22.41 4.71
CA ASP A 41 -12.63 23.49 3.74
C ASP A 41 -14.06 23.38 3.17
N GLY A 42 -14.97 24.13 3.77
CA GLY A 42 -16.41 23.99 3.48
C GLY A 42 -16.94 22.62 3.89
N ASP A 43 -17.45 21.86 2.92
CA ASP A 43 -17.93 20.48 3.08
C ASP A 43 -16.89 19.43 2.70
N LEU A 44 -15.68 19.86 2.31
CA LEU A 44 -14.57 18.99 1.96
C LEU A 44 -13.51 18.99 3.06
N ARG A 45 -12.77 17.90 3.13
CA ARG A 45 -11.54 17.79 3.91
C ARG A 45 -10.33 17.75 2.97
N VAL A 46 -9.34 18.58 3.23
CA VAL A 46 -8.21 18.81 2.31
C VAL A 46 -6.88 18.85 3.06
N LEU A 47 -5.80 18.54 2.38
CA LEU A 47 -4.45 18.61 2.92
C LEU A 47 -4.00 20.08 3.04
N ASP A 48 -3.42 20.45 4.18
CA ASP A 48 -2.59 21.65 4.28
C ASP A 48 -1.23 21.37 3.60
N ASP A 49 -1.23 21.44 2.27
CA ASP A 49 -0.04 21.15 1.46
C ASP A 49 1.05 22.19 1.68
N GLY A 50 0.70 23.43 1.99
CA GLY A 50 1.64 24.51 2.31
C GLY A 50 2.47 24.23 3.56
N THR A 51 1.85 23.82 4.66
CA THR A 51 2.57 23.46 5.89
C THR A 51 3.45 22.23 5.67
N LEU A 52 2.98 21.23 4.93
CA LEU A 52 3.79 20.05 4.63
C LEU A 52 4.98 20.39 3.71
N PHE A 53 4.76 21.24 2.71
CA PHE A 53 5.83 21.73 1.81
C PHE A 53 6.90 22.49 2.58
N ALA A 54 6.52 23.45 3.43
CA ALA A 54 7.45 24.22 4.24
C ALA A 54 8.29 23.33 5.17
N TRP A 55 7.69 22.28 5.73
CA TRP A 55 8.43 21.27 6.50
C TRP A 55 9.44 20.51 5.63
N MET A 56 9.04 20.06 4.44
CA MET A 56 9.95 19.36 3.52
C MET A 56 11.11 20.25 3.08
N GLU A 57 10.87 21.52 2.72
CA GLU A 57 11.94 22.46 2.37
C GLU A 57 12.93 22.66 3.52
N SER A 58 12.41 22.88 4.73
CA SER A 58 13.22 23.08 5.94
C SER A 58 14.08 21.85 6.24
N GLU A 59 13.50 20.65 6.26
CA GLU A 59 14.25 19.43 6.55
C GLU A 59 15.21 19.05 5.42
N LEU A 60 14.88 19.36 4.15
CA LEU A 60 15.80 19.20 3.03
C LEU A 60 17.02 20.11 3.20
N ALA A 61 16.83 21.40 3.55
CA ALA A 61 17.92 22.32 3.82
C ALA A 61 18.84 21.83 4.94
N ARG A 62 18.25 21.34 6.04
CA ARG A 62 19.01 20.76 7.15
C ARG A 62 19.80 19.51 6.73
N ALA A 63 19.20 18.67 5.90
CA ALA A 63 19.86 17.47 5.40
C ALA A 63 21.01 17.80 4.44
N VAL A 64 20.86 18.83 3.60
CA VAL A 64 21.96 19.34 2.76
C VAL A 64 23.11 19.84 3.63
N GLU A 65 22.81 20.66 4.63
CA GLU A 65 23.82 21.25 5.50
C GLU A 65 24.55 20.21 6.36
N THR A 66 23.81 19.24 6.92
CA THR A 66 24.37 18.27 7.87
C THR A 66 25.03 17.07 7.18
N HIS A 67 24.43 16.59 6.08
CA HIS A 67 24.82 15.32 5.45
C HIS A 67 25.30 15.48 4.01
N GLY A 68 25.30 16.70 3.46
CA GLY A 68 25.77 16.96 2.11
C GLY A 68 24.94 16.27 1.03
N ILE A 69 23.63 16.05 1.27
CA ILE A 69 22.76 15.42 0.28
C ILE A 69 22.78 16.22 -1.03
N ARG A 70 22.63 15.51 -2.14
CA ARG A 70 22.49 16.09 -3.49
C ARG A 70 21.35 15.50 -4.30
N HIS A 71 20.56 14.64 -3.68
CA HIS A 71 19.45 13.92 -4.32
C HIS A 71 18.23 13.93 -3.40
N VAL A 72 17.05 14.14 -3.98
CA VAL A 72 15.76 13.99 -3.29
C VAL A 72 14.78 13.16 -4.12
N THR A 73 14.04 12.28 -3.46
CA THR A 73 12.94 11.51 -4.06
C THR A 73 11.78 11.37 -3.08
N PHE A 74 10.65 10.88 -3.58
CA PHE A 74 9.39 10.81 -2.86
C PHE A 74 8.78 9.41 -2.97
N SER A 75 8.40 8.85 -1.85
CA SER A 75 7.48 7.71 -1.77
C SER A 75 6.21 8.21 -1.10
N ALA A 76 5.03 7.78 -1.56
CA ALA A 76 3.79 8.25 -0.94
C ALA A 76 2.66 7.22 -0.99
N HIS A 77 1.73 7.36 -0.04
CA HIS A 77 0.51 6.56 0.00
C HIS A 77 -0.34 6.72 -1.26
N GLY A 78 -1.12 5.68 -1.58
CA GLY A 78 -2.08 5.67 -2.68
C GLY A 78 -3.27 6.61 -2.50
N CYS A 79 -4.15 6.62 -3.52
CA CYS A 79 -5.49 7.24 -3.49
C CYS A 79 -5.52 8.78 -3.42
N THR A 80 -4.38 9.46 -3.59
CA THR A 80 -4.30 10.92 -3.55
C THR A 80 -3.75 11.47 -4.85
N PHE A 81 -4.27 12.62 -5.26
CA PHE A 81 -3.93 13.26 -6.51
C PHE A 81 -3.98 14.78 -6.34
N ALA A 82 -3.34 15.48 -7.28
CA ALA A 82 -3.39 16.91 -7.42
C ALA A 82 -3.89 17.27 -8.83
N LEU A 83 -4.72 18.30 -8.89
CA LEU A 83 -5.12 18.94 -10.14
C LEU A 83 -4.33 20.23 -10.22
N ILE A 84 -3.45 20.36 -11.21
CA ILE A 84 -2.59 21.53 -11.36
C ILE A 84 -2.92 22.30 -12.64
N GLY A 85 -2.73 23.62 -12.59
CA GLY A 85 -2.76 24.49 -13.76
C GLY A 85 -2.16 25.86 -13.44
N ASP A 86 -1.60 26.54 -14.44
CA ASP A 86 -0.84 27.80 -14.26
C ASP A 86 0.23 27.71 -13.16
N ASN A 87 0.89 26.56 -13.04
CA ASN A 87 1.88 26.25 -12.01
C ASN A 87 1.36 26.30 -10.54
N ALA A 88 0.06 26.15 -10.33
CA ALA A 88 -0.56 26.08 -9.00
C ALA A 88 -1.56 24.91 -8.91
N LEU A 89 -2.01 24.62 -7.69
CA LEU A 89 -3.16 23.73 -7.48
C LEU A 89 -4.44 24.43 -7.95
N ARG A 90 -5.25 23.71 -8.73
CA ARG A 90 -6.62 24.14 -9.12
C ARG A 90 -7.66 23.77 -8.07
N HIS A 91 -7.34 22.79 -7.23
CA HIS A 91 -8.15 22.36 -6.10
C HIS A 91 -7.21 21.92 -4.97
N PRO A 92 -7.49 22.27 -3.69
CA PRO A 92 -6.71 21.73 -2.57
C PRO A 92 -6.68 20.20 -2.59
N ILE A 93 -5.59 19.58 -2.15
CA ILE A 93 -5.47 18.11 -2.24
C ILE A 93 -6.52 17.44 -1.36
N LEU A 94 -7.43 16.69 -1.99
CA LEU A 94 -8.59 16.09 -1.33
C LEU A 94 -8.19 14.92 -0.43
N ASP A 95 -8.79 14.84 0.77
CA ASP A 95 -8.66 13.66 1.65
C ASP A 95 -9.40 12.47 1.03
N TYR A 96 -8.67 11.39 0.73
CA TYR A 96 -9.25 10.17 0.18
C TYR A 96 -10.19 9.46 1.16
N GLU A 97 -10.22 9.82 2.44
CA GLU A 97 -11.11 9.23 3.46
C GLU A 97 -12.53 9.84 3.43
N GLN A 98 -12.93 10.41 2.30
CA GLN A 98 -14.24 11.02 2.10
C GLN A 98 -15.09 10.24 1.09
N GLU A 99 -16.36 10.07 1.42
CA GLU A 99 -17.37 9.51 0.52
C GLU A 99 -18.00 10.62 -0.32
N PRO A 100 -17.99 10.53 -1.66
CA PRO A 100 -18.85 11.36 -2.50
C PRO A 100 -20.32 11.25 -2.05
N PRO A 101 -21.07 12.36 -1.96
CA PRO A 101 -22.49 12.36 -1.64
C PRO A 101 -23.29 11.34 -2.47
N ALA A 102 -24.28 10.70 -1.87
CA ALA A 102 -24.97 9.55 -2.48
C ALA A 102 -25.61 9.85 -3.85
N ASP A 103 -26.16 11.06 -4.03
CA ASP A 103 -26.73 11.51 -5.29
C ASP A 103 -25.67 11.75 -6.36
N ILE A 104 -24.48 12.25 -5.97
CA ILE A 104 -23.31 12.40 -6.86
C ILE A 104 -22.78 11.02 -7.21
N ALA A 105 -22.56 10.15 -6.22
CA ALA A 105 -22.10 8.77 -6.39
C ALA A 105 -22.96 8.02 -7.42
N ALA A 106 -24.29 8.16 -7.34
CA ALA A 106 -25.21 7.53 -8.29
C ALA A 106 -25.01 7.98 -9.75
N ARG A 107 -24.49 9.21 -9.98
CA ARG A 107 -24.16 9.73 -11.32
C ARG A 107 -22.75 9.31 -11.76
N ILE A 108 -21.75 9.50 -10.88
CA ILE A 108 -20.35 9.28 -11.24
C ILE A 108 -20.00 7.80 -11.36
N ASP A 109 -20.64 6.93 -10.58
CA ASP A 109 -20.33 5.50 -10.57
C ASP A 109 -20.72 4.81 -11.90
N LEU A 110 -21.57 5.44 -12.72
CA LEU A 110 -21.90 4.99 -14.08
C LEU A 110 -20.72 5.08 -15.05
N PHE A 111 -19.70 5.89 -14.75
CA PHE A 111 -18.50 6.03 -15.57
C PHE A 111 -17.35 5.12 -15.12
N ILE A 112 -17.50 4.40 -14.01
CA ILE A 112 -16.46 3.51 -13.50
C ILE A 112 -16.29 2.35 -14.49
N PRO A 113 -15.06 2.08 -14.97
CA PRO A 113 -14.79 0.96 -15.87
C PRO A 113 -15.14 -0.39 -15.25
N SER A 114 -15.29 -1.40 -16.11
CA SER A 114 -15.52 -2.76 -15.62
C SER A 114 -14.30 -3.28 -14.82
N PHE A 115 -14.55 -4.15 -13.85
CA PHE A 115 -13.47 -4.81 -13.11
C PHE A 115 -12.56 -5.63 -14.03
N ALA A 116 -13.11 -6.28 -15.07
CA ALA A 116 -12.32 -7.08 -16.00
C ALA A 116 -11.33 -6.26 -16.84
N GLU A 117 -11.53 -4.95 -16.94
CA GLU A 117 -10.61 -4.04 -17.63
C GLU A 117 -9.49 -3.57 -16.71
N THR A 118 -9.84 -3.08 -15.52
CA THR A 118 -8.92 -2.36 -14.64
C THR A 118 -8.39 -3.19 -13.48
N PHE A 119 -9.05 -4.32 -13.18
CA PHE A 119 -8.86 -5.11 -11.96
C PHE A 119 -8.91 -4.26 -10.68
N SER A 120 -9.63 -3.13 -10.74
CA SER A 120 -9.78 -2.18 -9.66
C SER A 120 -11.24 -2.23 -9.16
N PRO A 121 -11.51 -2.88 -8.00
CA PRO A 121 -12.86 -2.95 -7.47
C PRO A 121 -13.35 -1.55 -7.10
N ARG A 122 -14.67 -1.36 -7.06
CA ARG A 122 -15.26 -0.16 -6.46
C ARG A 122 -15.10 -0.24 -4.94
N LEU A 123 -14.18 0.58 -4.43
CA LEU A 123 -13.89 0.71 -3.01
C LEU A 123 -14.68 1.89 -2.41
N PRO A 124 -14.97 1.86 -1.10
CA PRO A 124 -15.61 2.99 -0.43
C PRO A 124 -14.70 4.22 -0.38
N LEU A 125 -15.27 5.36 0.00
CA LEU A 125 -14.56 6.64 0.13
C LEU A 125 -13.89 7.04 -1.21
N GLY A 126 -12.68 7.57 -1.12
CA GLY A 126 -11.79 7.90 -2.23
C GLY A 126 -10.72 6.87 -2.52
N PHE A 127 -10.89 5.62 -2.09
CA PHE A 127 -9.88 4.58 -2.30
C PHE A 127 -9.68 4.20 -3.78
N ASN A 128 -10.54 4.69 -4.67
CA ASN A 128 -10.24 4.81 -6.09
C ASN A 128 -10.17 6.30 -6.45
N TYR A 129 -8.97 6.84 -6.67
CA TYR A 129 -8.88 8.29 -6.87
C TYR A 129 -9.46 8.76 -8.21
N GLY A 130 -9.61 7.90 -9.22
CA GLY A 130 -10.38 8.23 -10.42
C GLY A 130 -11.85 8.54 -10.12
N ARG A 131 -12.43 7.88 -9.12
CA ARG A 131 -13.77 8.21 -8.60
C ARG A 131 -13.81 9.56 -7.90
N HIS A 132 -12.76 9.93 -7.19
CA HIS A 132 -12.63 11.28 -6.61
C HIS A 132 -12.39 12.37 -7.67
N VAL A 133 -11.64 12.08 -8.75
CA VAL A 133 -11.53 13.01 -9.89
C VAL A 133 -12.91 13.22 -10.52
N LEU A 134 -13.70 12.15 -10.71
CA LEU A 134 -15.08 12.26 -11.16
C LEU A 134 -15.96 13.09 -10.22
N TRP A 135 -15.78 12.93 -8.90
CA TRP A 135 -16.51 13.71 -7.90
C TRP A 135 -16.19 15.20 -8.02
N LEU A 136 -14.90 15.57 -8.09
CA LEU A 136 -14.52 16.96 -8.26
C LEU A 136 -15.01 17.53 -9.60
N ALA A 137 -15.00 16.71 -10.67
CA ALA A 137 -15.52 17.09 -11.99
C ALA A 137 -17.04 17.34 -12.00
N ASP A 138 -17.81 16.57 -11.22
CA ASP A 138 -19.27 16.76 -11.09
C ASP A 138 -19.61 18.00 -10.24
N ARG A 139 -18.77 18.32 -9.24
CA ARG A 139 -18.90 19.52 -8.41
C ARG A 139 -18.55 20.81 -9.16
N ASP A 140 -17.45 20.79 -9.89
CA ASP A 140 -16.89 21.93 -10.59
C ASP A 140 -16.27 21.49 -11.93
N PRO A 141 -17.08 21.47 -13.01
CA PRO A 141 -16.60 21.11 -14.34
C PRO A 141 -15.54 22.08 -14.88
N GLU A 142 -15.66 23.38 -14.61
CA GLU A 142 -14.76 24.43 -15.10
C GLU A 142 -13.34 24.24 -14.52
N MET A 143 -13.24 23.89 -13.23
CA MET A 143 -11.94 23.59 -12.59
C MET A 143 -11.16 22.49 -13.33
N LEU A 144 -11.86 21.45 -13.79
CA LEU A 144 -11.19 20.38 -14.52
C LEU A 144 -10.85 20.79 -15.96
N GLU A 145 -11.65 21.65 -16.60
CA GLU A 145 -11.32 22.25 -17.90
C GLU A 145 -10.02 23.06 -17.82
N GLU A 146 -9.84 23.85 -16.77
CA GLU A 146 -8.66 24.69 -16.49
C GLU A 146 -7.46 23.93 -15.89
N THR A 147 -7.62 22.63 -15.61
CA THR A 147 -6.53 21.77 -15.15
C THR A 147 -5.60 21.41 -16.32
N ASP A 148 -4.33 21.74 -16.21
CA ASP A 148 -3.29 21.37 -17.18
C ASP A 148 -2.89 19.89 -17.00
N ALA A 149 -2.77 19.44 -15.74
CA ALA A 149 -2.36 18.07 -15.45
C ALA A 149 -3.00 17.49 -14.17
N ILE A 150 -3.27 16.18 -14.23
CA ILE A 150 -3.64 15.35 -13.09
C ILE A 150 -2.38 14.62 -12.64
N LEU A 151 -1.89 14.94 -11.44
CA LEU A 151 -0.69 14.34 -10.86
C LEU A 151 -1.06 13.39 -9.73
N ALA A 152 -0.47 12.19 -9.77
CA ALA A 152 -0.42 11.31 -8.61
C ALA A 152 0.36 11.98 -7.45
N TYR A 153 0.09 11.58 -6.21
CA TYR A 153 0.62 12.25 -5.03
C TYR A 153 2.18 12.37 -4.98
N PRO A 154 2.99 11.34 -5.23
CA PRO A 154 4.45 11.50 -5.24
C PRO A 154 4.93 12.34 -6.43
N GLN A 155 4.22 12.32 -7.55
CA GLN A 155 4.51 13.15 -8.73
C GLN A 155 4.14 14.62 -8.48
N PHE A 156 3.11 14.92 -7.70
CA PHE A 156 2.81 16.28 -7.27
C PHE A 156 4.00 16.87 -6.51
N TRP A 157 4.55 16.15 -5.54
CA TRP A 157 5.72 16.64 -4.80
C TRP A 157 6.96 16.72 -5.67
N SER A 158 7.22 15.70 -6.48
CA SER A 158 8.33 15.74 -7.45
C SER A 158 8.21 16.95 -8.38
N TRP A 159 7.00 17.29 -8.83
CA TRP A 159 6.72 18.49 -9.63
C TRP A 159 6.95 19.78 -8.84
N ARG A 160 6.50 19.89 -7.58
CA ARG A 160 6.75 21.08 -6.74
C ARG A 160 8.24 21.41 -6.62
N PHE A 161 9.10 20.39 -6.56
CA PHE A 161 10.54 20.56 -6.46
C PHE A 161 11.27 20.64 -7.82
N SER A 162 10.72 20.10 -8.91
CA SER A 162 11.40 20.05 -10.22
C SER A 162 10.79 20.94 -11.30
N SER A 163 9.58 21.46 -11.07
CA SER A 163 8.71 22.08 -12.08
C SER A 163 8.38 21.18 -13.28
N LYS A 164 8.65 19.87 -13.21
CA LYS A 164 8.41 18.91 -14.30
C LYS A 164 7.26 17.97 -13.96
N ALA A 165 6.15 18.13 -14.68
CA ALA A 165 4.99 17.25 -14.56
C ALA A 165 5.25 15.94 -15.31
N VAL A 166 5.11 14.81 -14.62
CA VAL A 166 5.24 13.45 -15.17
C VAL A 166 4.23 12.52 -14.52
N SER A 167 3.99 11.39 -15.16
CA SER A 167 3.24 10.27 -14.58
C SER A 167 4.18 9.10 -14.26
N GLU A 168 3.77 8.26 -13.30
CA GLU A 168 4.47 7.03 -12.96
C GLU A 168 3.44 5.90 -12.85
N VAL A 169 3.71 4.79 -13.53
CA VAL A 169 2.72 3.73 -13.79
C VAL A 169 2.30 3.02 -12.51
N SER A 170 3.22 2.85 -11.56
CA SER A 170 2.95 2.06 -10.35
C SER A 170 1.91 2.71 -9.44
N TYR A 171 1.78 4.04 -9.49
CA TYR A 171 0.73 4.78 -8.79
C TYR A 171 -0.60 4.73 -9.53
N LEU A 172 -0.58 4.92 -10.86
CA LEU A 172 -1.79 4.81 -11.69
C LEU A 172 -2.39 3.41 -11.66
N GLY A 173 -1.55 2.38 -11.61
CA GLY A 173 -1.97 0.99 -11.47
C GLY A 173 -2.50 0.61 -10.09
N CYS A 174 -2.43 1.50 -9.09
CA CYS A 174 -2.89 1.22 -7.73
C CYS A 174 -4.40 1.46 -7.61
N HIS A 175 -5.21 0.51 -8.09
CA HIS A 175 -6.66 0.49 -8.00
C HIS A 175 -7.33 1.88 -8.20
N SER A 176 -6.89 2.61 -9.23
CA SER A 176 -7.27 4.01 -9.45
C SER A 176 -8.54 4.18 -10.29
N HIS A 177 -8.97 3.12 -10.99
CA HIS A 177 -9.86 3.15 -12.16
C HIS A 177 -9.30 3.85 -13.40
N LEU A 178 -8.09 4.43 -13.38
CA LEU A 178 -7.50 5.19 -14.49
C LEU A 178 -6.55 4.36 -15.37
N TRP A 179 -6.22 3.14 -14.97
CA TRP A 179 -5.27 2.27 -15.67
C TRP A 179 -5.88 0.91 -15.98
N ALA A 180 -5.56 0.37 -17.15
CA ALA A 180 -5.93 -0.97 -17.60
C ALA A 180 -4.67 -1.86 -17.62
N PRO A 181 -4.40 -2.67 -16.57
CA PRO A 181 -3.13 -3.37 -16.40
C PRO A 181 -2.73 -4.28 -17.55
N LEU A 182 -3.69 -4.96 -18.18
CA LEU A 182 -3.42 -5.87 -19.30
C LEU A 182 -3.13 -5.14 -20.63
N ALA A 183 -3.66 -3.92 -20.78
CA ALA A 183 -3.39 -3.09 -21.95
C ALA A 183 -2.08 -2.29 -21.81
N ASP A 184 -1.55 -2.19 -20.58
CA ASP A 184 -0.46 -1.27 -20.21
C ASP A 184 -0.72 0.15 -20.72
N ASP A 185 -1.97 0.61 -20.56
CA ASP A 185 -2.44 1.91 -21.00
C ASP A 185 -3.55 2.43 -20.08
N PHE A 186 -3.91 3.70 -20.25
CA PHE A 186 -5.04 4.31 -19.55
C PHE A 186 -6.35 3.54 -19.81
N SER A 187 -7.23 3.55 -18.80
CA SER A 187 -8.54 2.92 -18.89
C SER A 187 -9.51 3.72 -19.76
N SER A 188 -10.62 3.08 -20.10
CA SER A 188 -11.77 3.64 -20.79
C SER A 188 -12.37 4.86 -20.09
N LEU A 189 -12.18 5.02 -18.77
CA LEU A 189 -12.60 6.21 -18.03
C LEU A 189 -11.82 7.45 -18.48
N VAL A 190 -10.49 7.32 -18.60
CA VAL A 190 -9.63 8.43 -19.03
C VAL A 190 -10.01 8.87 -20.44
N ASP A 191 -10.27 7.91 -21.33
CA ASP A 191 -10.70 8.19 -22.71
C ASP A 191 -12.09 8.82 -22.78
N ALA A 192 -13.08 8.25 -22.09
CA ALA A 192 -14.46 8.74 -22.09
C ALA A 192 -14.58 10.17 -21.55
N LYS A 193 -13.68 10.58 -20.65
CA LYS A 193 -13.63 11.93 -20.08
C LYS A 193 -12.65 12.87 -20.78
N GLY A 194 -11.96 12.42 -21.82
CA GLY A 194 -10.97 13.23 -22.55
C GLY A 194 -9.74 13.60 -21.70
N TRP A 195 -9.47 12.85 -20.63
CA TRP A 195 -8.41 13.17 -19.67
C TRP A 195 -7.02 12.81 -20.14
N ARG A 196 -6.85 12.06 -21.25
CA ARG A 196 -5.52 11.74 -21.80
C ARG A 196 -4.65 12.97 -22.00
N ALA A 197 -5.24 14.07 -22.47
CA ALA A 197 -4.52 15.34 -22.67
C ALA A 197 -4.05 16.00 -21.35
N LYS A 198 -4.65 15.61 -20.22
CA LYS A 198 -4.32 16.08 -18.86
C LYS A 198 -3.48 15.07 -18.08
N MET A 199 -3.08 13.95 -18.69
CA MET A 199 -2.15 12.99 -18.11
C MET A 199 -0.74 13.27 -18.67
N PRO A 200 0.22 13.69 -17.84
CA PRO A 200 1.59 13.92 -18.31
C PRO A 200 2.26 12.68 -18.91
N SER A 201 3.36 12.90 -19.63
CA SER A 201 4.19 11.81 -20.12
C SER A 201 4.76 10.98 -18.97
N PHE A 202 4.87 9.67 -19.18
CA PHE A 202 5.49 8.78 -18.21
C PHE A 202 7.00 9.03 -18.05
N ALA A 203 7.46 8.96 -16.80
CA ALA A 203 8.87 8.87 -16.47
C ALA A 203 9.11 7.69 -15.53
N VAL A 204 10.26 7.03 -15.67
CA VAL A 204 10.60 5.87 -14.83
C VAL A 204 10.78 6.32 -13.37
N ALA A 205 10.30 5.54 -12.42
CA ALA A 205 10.53 5.79 -10.99
C ALA A 205 12.05 5.85 -10.68
N GLY A 206 12.45 6.87 -9.90
CA GLY A 206 13.85 7.18 -9.58
C GLY A 206 14.63 7.94 -10.66
N SER A 207 14.07 8.15 -11.85
CA SER A 207 14.73 8.94 -12.91
C SER A 207 14.86 10.42 -12.55
N HIS A 208 15.91 11.09 -13.03
CA HIS A 208 16.14 12.51 -12.80
C HIS A 208 15.11 13.38 -13.53
N LEU A 209 14.44 14.28 -12.81
CA LEU A 209 13.43 15.20 -13.35
C LEU A 209 13.94 16.63 -13.51
N GLY A 210 14.78 17.11 -12.59
CA GLY A 210 15.26 18.48 -12.57
C GLY A 210 16.11 18.78 -11.33
N ILE A 211 16.36 20.07 -11.10
CA ILE A 211 17.18 20.56 -9.99
C ILE A 211 16.35 21.51 -9.13
N TYR A 212 16.46 21.35 -7.82
CA TYR A 212 15.91 22.28 -6.83
C TYR A 212 17.03 23.04 -6.13
N PRO A 213 17.07 24.38 -6.21
CA PRO A 213 18.05 25.19 -5.49
C PRO A 213 17.63 25.32 -4.02
N VAL A 214 18.37 24.65 -3.13
CA VAL A 214 18.16 24.70 -1.68
C VAL A 214 18.95 25.86 -1.09
N THR A 215 18.28 26.74 -0.34
CA THR A 215 18.94 27.84 0.38
C THR A 215 19.33 27.38 1.79
N LEU A 216 20.61 27.45 2.12
CA LEU A 216 21.13 27.07 3.45
C LEU A 216 21.00 28.22 4.44
N GLY A 217 21.20 27.93 5.74
CA GLY A 217 21.22 28.94 6.80
C GLY A 217 22.29 30.02 6.60
N SER A 218 23.35 29.72 5.84
CA SER A 218 24.40 30.67 5.42
C SER A 218 23.97 31.64 4.31
N GLY A 219 22.84 31.38 3.64
CA GLY A 219 22.42 32.06 2.41
C GLY A 219 23.04 31.48 1.13
N GLU A 220 23.88 30.44 1.22
CA GLU A 220 24.39 29.70 0.05
C GLU A 220 23.27 28.90 -0.62
N HIS A 221 23.29 28.85 -1.95
CA HIS A 221 22.42 27.97 -2.73
C HIS A 221 23.15 26.70 -3.12
N VAL A 222 22.51 25.57 -2.86
CA VAL A 222 22.96 24.24 -3.25
C VAL A 222 21.93 23.62 -4.17
N ASP A 223 22.38 23.17 -5.34
CA ASP A 223 21.57 22.40 -6.26
C ASP A 223 21.39 20.97 -5.76
N VAL A 224 20.11 20.54 -5.66
CA VAL A 224 19.70 19.18 -5.33
C VAL A 224 18.97 18.57 -6.53
N ALA A 225 19.41 17.41 -6.99
CA ALA A 225 18.75 16.65 -8.04
C ALA A 225 17.42 16.08 -7.53
N VAL A 226 16.34 16.33 -8.26
CA VAL A 226 14.99 15.85 -7.96
C VAL A 226 14.68 14.65 -8.83
N HIS A 227 14.24 13.56 -8.20
CA HIS A 227 13.94 12.30 -8.87
C HIS A 227 12.42 12.02 -8.89
N ASN A 228 11.97 11.25 -9.88
CA ASN A 228 10.58 10.84 -9.97
C ASN A 228 10.24 9.89 -8.81
N GLY A 229 9.19 10.23 -8.08
CA GLY A 229 8.72 9.43 -6.95
C GLY A 229 7.96 8.15 -7.35
N VAL A 230 7.47 7.44 -6.34
CA VAL A 230 6.84 6.11 -6.47
C VAL A 230 5.71 5.91 -5.44
N HIS A 231 4.80 5.00 -5.72
CA HIS A 231 3.81 4.52 -4.75
C HIS A 231 4.47 3.68 -3.63
N ASP A 232 4.09 3.90 -2.36
CA ASP A 232 4.72 3.29 -1.18
C ASP A 232 4.84 1.76 -1.23
N SER A 233 3.78 1.08 -1.64
CA SER A 233 3.73 -0.37 -1.64
C SER A 233 4.55 -0.96 -2.78
N ASN A 234 4.59 -0.25 -3.92
CA ASN A 234 5.47 -0.60 -5.04
C ASN A 234 6.93 -0.31 -4.71
N SER A 235 7.18 0.71 -3.90
CA SER A 235 8.50 0.99 -3.35
C SER A 235 8.98 -0.17 -2.47
N SER A 236 8.18 -0.62 -1.50
CA SER A 236 8.50 -1.80 -0.69
C SER A 236 8.70 -3.06 -1.54
N LEU A 237 7.84 -3.30 -2.54
CA LEU A 237 8.00 -4.42 -3.47
C LEU A 237 9.33 -4.36 -4.22
N PHE A 238 9.69 -3.18 -4.72
CA PHE A 238 10.94 -2.97 -5.42
C PHE A 238 12.15 -3.12 -4.50
N TYR A 239 12.05 -2.71 -3.23
CA TYR A 239 13.12 -2.91 -2.25
C TYR A 239 13.51 -4.39 -2.17
N TYR A 240 12.56 -5.30 -1.95
CA TYR A 240 12.88 -6.74 -1.88
C TYR A 240 13.39 -7.31 -3.20
N ARG A 241 12.90 -6.83 -4.35
CA ARG A 241 13.53 -7.18 -5.64
C ARG A 241 15.00 -6.78 -5.71
N SER A 242 15.32 -5.58 -5.23
CA SER A 242 16.70 -5.08 -5.21
C SER A 242 17.63 -5.91 -4.31
N LEU A 243 17.07 -6.68 -3.37
CA LEU A 243 17.79 -7.65 -2.52
C LEU A 243 17.99 -9.03 -3.18
N GLY A 244 17.51 -9.21 -4.41
CA GLY A 244 17.64 -10.46 -5.18
C GLY A 244 16.42 -11.38 -5.15
N PHE A 245 15.27 -10.94 -4.59
CA PHE A 245 14.03 -11.71 -4.68
C PHE A 245 13.36 -11.48 -6.06
N GLU A 246 13.47 -12.47 -6.96
CA GLU A 246 12.89 -12.37 -8.31
C GLU A 246 11.46 -12.92 -8.39
N ASP A 247 11.22 -14.10 -7.82
CA ASP A 247 9.90 -14.76 -7.76
C ASP A 247 9.48 -14.98 -6.31
N PHE A 248 8.63 -14.08 -5.81
CA PHE A 248 8.18 -14.09 -4.42
C PHE A 248 6.81 -13.43 -4.25
N THR A 249 6.17 -13.78 -3.13
CA THR A 249 4.99 -13.10 -2.61
C THR A 249 5.41 -12.16 -1.47
N LEU A 250 5.08 -10.88 -1.59
CA LEU A 250 5.30 -9.91 -0.52
C LEU A 250 4.04 -9.81 0.34
N ILE A 251 4.19 -9.99 1.64
CA ILE A 251 3.16 -9.73 2.65
C ILE A 251 3.57 -8.48 3.43
N SER A 252 2.97 -7.34 3.10
CA SER A 252 3.10 -6.13 3.90
C SER A 252 2.08 -6.16 5.04
N THR A 253 2.55 -6.00 6.27
CA THR A 253 1.73 -6.08 7.48
C THR A 253 1.72 -4.75 8.24
N GLY A 254 0.53 -4.23 8.50
CA GLY A 254 0.29 -3.02 9.26
C GLY A 254 -1.17 -2.99 9.71
N THR A 255 -1.81 -1.82 9.67
CA THR A 255 -3.29 -1.75 9.81
C THR A 255 -3.98 -2.66 8.79
N TRP A 256 -3.44 -2.70 7.57
CA TRP A 256 -3.79 -3.66 6.53
C TRP A 256 -2.72 -4.74 6.41
N VAL A 257 -3.16 -5.95 6.09
CA VAL A 257 -2.32 -6.97 5.47
C VAL A 257 -2.57 -6.91 3.97
N ILE A 258 -1.52 -6.65 3.20
CA ILE A 258 -1.56 -6.54 1.74
C ILE A 258 -0.59 -7.57 1.19
N ILE A 259 -1.10 -8.45 0.33
CA ILE A 259 -0.34 -9.56 -0.24
C ILE A 259 -0.22 -9.34 -1.74
N PHE A 260 1.01 -9.21 -2.24
CA PHE A 260 1.33 -9.06 -3.65
C PHE A 260 1.91 -10.37 -4.17
N ASN A 261 1.34 -10.93 -5.23
CA ASN A 261 1.93 -12.08 -5.92
C ASN A 261 1.85 -11.89 -7.43
N GLN A 262 3.00 -11.68 -8.08
CA GLN A 262 3.06 -11.52 -9.54
C GLN A 262 2.88 -12.83 -10.30
N ALA A 263 3.13 -13.98 -9.66
CA ALA A 263 2.91 -15.28 -10.29
C ALA A 263 1.42 -15.62 -10.43
N CYS A 264 0.54 -14.90 -9.72
CA CYS A 264 -0.90 -15.12 -9.80
C CYS A 264 -1.48 -14.54 -11.10
N PRO A 265 -2.19 -15.35 -11.91
CA PRO A 265 -2.92 -14.84 -13.06
C PRO A 265 -4.02 -13.88 -12.60
N LEU A 266 -4.23 -12.77 -13.33
CA LEU A 266 -5.23 -11.77 -12.95
C LEU A 266 -6.66 -12.31 -13.07
N GLU A 267 -6.89 -13.34 -13.91
CA GLU A 267 -8.17 -14.01 -14.06
C GLU A 267 -8.62 -14.73 -12.78
N ALA A 268 -7.70 -15.00 -11.85
CA ALA A 268 -8.03 -15.57 -10.54
C ALA A 268 -8.60 -14.53 -9.56
N LEU A 269 -8.51 -13.23 -9.86
CA LEU A 269 -8.94 -12.16 -8.96
C LEU A 269 -10.48 -12.09 -8.88
N ASP A 270 -11.01 -12.20 -7.66
CA ASP A 270 -12.44 -11.98 -7.37
C ASP A 270 -12.63 -10.65 -6.62
N GLN A 271 -13.21 -9.66 -7.29
CA GLN A 271 -13.53 -8.35 -6.71
C GLN A 271 -14.37 -8.42 -5.43
N ARG A 272 -15.17 -9.49 -5.25
CA ARG A 272 -16.00 -9.69 -4.05
C ARG A 272 -15.17 -10.08 -2.82
N ARG A 273 -13.92 -10.48 -3.04
CA ARG A 273 -12.97 -10.91 -2.01
C ARG A 273 -11.84 -9.91 -1.75
N ASP A 274 -12.05 -8.64 -2.12
CA ASP A 274 -11.05 -7.57 -1.96
C ASP A 274 -9.71 -7.91 -2.66
N MET A 275 -9.85 -8.57 -3.81
CA MET A 275 -8.76 -8.89 -4.73
C MET A 275 -8.75 -7.86 -5.87
N LEU A 276 -7.54 -7.43 -6.26
CA LEU A 276 -7.31 -6.37 -7.24
C LEU A 276 -5.95 -6.56 -7.92
N ALA A 277 -5.67 -5.80 -8.98
CA ALA A 277 -4.33 -5.72 -9.54
C ALA A 277 -3.69 -4.37 -9.23
N ASN A 278 -2.43 -4.42 -8.81
CA ASN A 278 -1.51 -3.29 -8.88
C ASN A 278 -0.66 -3.41 -10.16
N VAL A 279 0.08 -2.35 -10.50
CA VAL A 279 1.13 -2.40 -11.53
C VAL A 279 2.45 -2.01 -10.89
N THR A 280 3.52 -2.70 -11.25
CA THR A 280 4.85 -2.39 -10.71
C THR A 280 5.53 -1.27 -11.46
N VAL A 281 6.60 -0.74 -10.87
CA VAL A 281 7.50 0.24 -11.51
C VAL A 281 8.12 -0.26 -12.83
N ASP A 282 8.03 -1.57 -13.10
CA ASP A 282 8.52 -2.21 -14.32
C ASP A 282 7.35 -2.58 -15.26
N HIS A 283 6.20 -1.92 -15.13
CA HIS A 283 4.98 -2.12 -15.93
C HIS A 283 4.32 -3.51 -15.82
N ALA A 284 4.77 -4.36 -14.90
CA ALA A 284 4.19 -5.68 -14.72
C ALA A 284 2.95 -5.63 -13.81
N PRO A 285 1.80 -6.19 -14.20
CA PRO A 285 0.69 -6.38 -13.29
C PRO A 285 1.09 -7.25 -12.10
N ALA A 286 0.56 -6.93 -10.93
CA ALA A 286 0.78 -7.64 -9.69
C ALA A 286 -0.57 -7.90 -9.03
N ALA A 287 -1.02 -9.14 -9.09
CA ALA A 287 -2.20 -9.57 -8.36
C ALA A 287 -2.03 -9.22 -6.89
N THR A 288 -3.07 -8.69 -6.27
CA THR A 288 -3.06 -8.25 -4.87
C THR A 288 -4.35 -8.66 -4.16
N ILE A 289 -4.21 -9.10 -2.90
CA ILE A 289 -5.34 -9.32 -2.00
C ILE A 289 -5.06 -8.63 -0.67
N ARG A 290 -6.10 -8.10 -0.02
CA ARG A 290 -5.94 -7.30 1.19
C ARG A 290 -7.01 -7.63 2.21
N PHE A 291 -6.71 -7.42 3.49
CA PHE A 291 -7.67 -7.37 4.58
C PHE A 291 -7.09 -6.55 5.74
N MET A 292 -7.90 -6.08 6.69
CA MET A 292 -7.42 -5.20 7.76
C MET A 292 -6.76 -5.95 8.92
N GLY A 293 -5.82 -6.85 8.64
CA GLY A 293 -5.31 -7.82 9.64
C GLY A 293 -4.82 -7.23 10.96
N GLY A 294 -4.11 -6.09 10.95
CA GLY A 294 -3.71 -5.42 12.20
C GLY A 294 -4.90 -4.87 12.98
N ARG A 295 -5.85 -4.21 12.30
CA ARG A 295 -7.07 -3.70 12.95
C ARG A 295 -7.95 -4.83 13.48
N GLU A 296 -8.08 -5.90 12.72
CA GLU A 296 -8.86 -7.07 13.13
C GLU A 296 -8.21 -7.79 14.31
N TYR A 297 -6.88 -7.91 14.33
CA TYR A 297 -6.16 -8.39 15.49
C TYR A 297 -6.42 -7.52 16.73
N ASP A 298 -6.31 -6.19 16.61
CA ASP A 298 -6.54 -5.28 17.74
C ASP A 298 -7.96 -5.44 18.32
N VAL A 299 -8.98 -5.52 17.46
CA VAL A 299 -10.38 -5.70 17.87
C VAL A 299 -10.60 -7.08 18.49
N ALA A 300 -10.14 -8.14 17.83
CA ALA A 300 -10.36 -9.51 18.29
C ALA A 300 -9.59 -9.80 19.59
N SER A 301 -8.36 -9.30 19.71
CA SER A 301 -7.49 -9.50 20.88
C SER A 301 -7.84 -8.60 22.07
N ASP A 302 -8.71 -7.61 21.88
CA ASP A 302 -9.04 -6.57 22.89
C ASP A 302 -7.82 -5.69 23.24
N GLY A 303 -7.05 -5.30 22.21
CA GLY A 303 -5.87 -4.45 22.36
C GLY A 303 -4.70 -5.14 23.08
N TRP A 304 -4.54 -6.45 22.91
CA TRP A 304 -3.48 -7.20 23.60
C TRP A 304 -2.08 -6.87 23.06
N THR A 305 -1.18 -6.46 23.95
CA THR A 305 0.18 -6.00 23.61
C THR A 305 1.30 -6.85 24.21
N LYS A 306 0.98 -7.96 24.89
CA LYS A 306 1.97 -8.84 25.55
C LYS A 306 2.34 -10.01 24.62
N PRO A 307 3.48 -10.69 24.85
CA PRO A 307 3.79 -11.93 24.15
C PRO A 307 2.67 -12.97 24.30
N ILE A 308 2.49 -13.79 23.27
CA ILE A 308 1.55 -14.92 23.24
C ILE A 308 2.39 -16.20 23.23
N SER A 309 2.15 -17.09 24.18
CA SER A 309 2.87 -18.36 24.29
C SER A 309 2.30 -19.42 23.34
N VAL A 310 3.17 -20.36 22.92
CA VAL A 310 2.74 -21.57 22.19
C VAL A 310 1.69 -22.35 23.00
N ALA A 311 1.85 -22.41 24.32
CA ALA A 311 0.89 -23.08 25.20
C ALA A 311 -0.52 -22.46 25.13
N ALA A 312 -0.63 -21.12 25.02
CA ALA A 312 -1.92 -20.46 24.86
C ALA A 312 -2.56 -20.76 23.49
N ILE A 313 -1.76 -20.83 22.42
CA ILE A 313 -2.22 -21.24 21.08
C ILE A 313 -2.74 -22.69 21.12
N GLU A 314 -1.97 -23.61 21.70
CA GLU A 314 -2.36 -25.02 21.81
C GLU A 314 -3.59 -25.22 22.69
N ALA A 315 -3.72 -24.47 23.79
CA ALA A 315 -4.90 -24.49 24.66
C ALA A 315 -6.16 -24.07 23.90
N VAL A 316 -6.08 -23.02 23.09
CA VAL A 316 -7.15 -22.56 22.21
C VAL A 316 -7.52 -23.60 21.16
N ILE A 317 -6.52 -24.21 20.51
CA ILE A 317 -6.72 -25.27 19.52
C ILE A 317 -7.45 -26.46 20.15
N PHE A 318 -6.98 -26.94 21.30
CA PHE A 318 -7.58 -28.05 22.02
C PHE A 318 -9.01 -27.75 22.50
N LYS A 319 -9.24 -26.52 22.98
CA LYS A 319 -10.56 -26.03 23.42
C LYS A 319 -11.54 -25.90 22.25
N GLY A 320 -11.06 -25.77 21.01
CA GLY A 320 -11.89 -25.60 19.82
C GLY A 320 -12.56 -24.22 19.76
N SER A 321 -11.86 -23.19 20.22
CA SER A 321 -12.30 -21.80 20.15
C SER A 321 -11.78 -21.14 18.87
N PHE A 322 -12.66 -20.48 18.12
CA PHE A 322 -12.36 -19.85 16.82
C PHE A 322 -12.77 -18.38 16.83
N ALA A 323 -12.00 -17.54 16.15
CA ALA A 323 -12.47 -16.25 15.65
C ALA A 323 -12.80 -16.41 14.16
N LEU A 324 -13.99 -15.96 13.77
CA LEU A 324 -14.50 -16.04 12.40
C LEU A 324 -14.68 -14.61 11.87
N PRO A 325 -14.41 -14.36 10.57
CA PRO A 325 -14.39 -13.03 9.97
C PRO A 325 -15.78 -12.39 9.84
N SER A 326 -15.90 -11.07 9.73
CA SER A 326 -14.81 -10.07 9.72
C SER A 326 -14.89 -9.12 10.92
N PHE A 327 -13.76 -8.80 11.55
CA PHE A 327 -13.70 -7.86 12.69
C PHE A 327 -13.50 -6.40 12.26
N ALA A 328 -13.30 -6.15 10.96
CA ALA A 328 -13.19 -4.83 10.37
C ALA A 328 -13.70 -4.84 8.90
N PRO A 329 -14.00 -3.68 8.30
CA PRO A 329 -14.40 -3.60 6.90
C PRO A 329 -13.29 -4.07 5.94
N GLY A 330 -13.68 -4.55 4.75
CA GLY A 330 -12.75 -5.06 3.73
C GLY A 330 -12.44 -6.55 3.87
N GLY A 331 -11.52 -7.05 3.05
CA GLY A 331 -11.09 -8.43 3.08
C GLY A 331 -11.93 -9.44 2.30
N PRO A 332 -11.45 -10.70 2.22
CA PRO A 332 -12.15 -11.80 1.53
C PRO A 332 -13.58 -12.07 2.01
N PHE A 333 -13.94 -11.60 3.21
CA PHE A 333 -15.25 -11.79 3.84
C PHE A 333 -15.88 -10.47 4.31
N ARG A 334 -15.66 -9.36 3.59
CA ARG A 334 -16.13 -7.99 3.91
C ARG A 334 -17.61 -7.81 4.31
N HIS A 335 -18.48 -8.77 3.98
CA HIS A 335 -19.91 -8.74 4.30
C HIS A 335 -20.29 -9.59 5.53
N SER A 336 -19.33 -10.24 6.18
CA SER A 336 -19.56 -11.06 7.37
C SER A 336 -19.30 -10.27 8.65
N GLU A 337 -20.09 -10.52 9.68
CA GLU A 337 -19.87 -9.96 11.02
C GLU A 337 -19.00 -10.91 11.85
N GLY A 338 -17.88 -10.37 12.34
CA GLY A 338 -16.87 -11.09 13.11
C GLY A 338 -17.42 -11.60 14.44
N ARG A 339 -17.10 -12.85 14.77
CA ARG A 339 -17.57 -13.49 16.01
C ARG A 339 -16.63 -14.57 16.51
N PHE A 340 -16.70 -14.82 17.82
CA PHE A 340 -16.09 -16.00 18.42
C PHE A 340 -17.05 -17.19 18.35
N ALA A 341 -16.53 -18.39 18.09
CA ALA A 341 -17.28 -19.63 18.08
C ALA A 341 -16.55 -20.70 18.91
N GLY A 342 -17.31 -21.51 19.65
CA GLY A 342 -16.74 -22.49 20.59
C GLY A 342 -16.71 -21.95 22.03
N PRO A 343 -15.98 -22.59 22.95
CA PRO A 343 -15.91 -22.16 24.34
C PRO A 343 -15.28 -20.76 24.49
N ALA A 344 -15.68 -20.05 25.55
CA ALA A 344 -15.19 -18.69 25.80
C ALA A 344 -13.68 -18.65 26.07
N VAL A 345 -13.06 -17.55 25.62
CA VAL A 345 -11.64 -17.24 25.81
C VAL A 345 -11.48 -15.85 26.42
N SER A 346 -10.41 -15.65 27.18
CA SER A 346 -10.10 -14.38 27.83
C SER A 346 -8.60 -14.22 28.01
N GLY A 347 -8.13 -12.97 28.17
CA GLY A 347 -6.71 -12.68 28.36
C GLY A 347 -5.87 -13.23 27.20
N GLU A 348 -4.79 -13.95 27.53
CA GLU A 348 -3.86 -14.50 26.53
C GLU A 348 -4.53 -15.48 25.57
N GLU A 349 -5.51 -16.29 26.00
CA GLU A 349 -6.24 -17.18 25.10
C GLU A 349 -7.05 -16.41 24.04
N ARG A 350 -7.59 -15.23 24.40
CA ARG A 350 -8.32 -14.38 23.45
C ARG A 350 -7.36 -13.81 22.39
N ALA A 351 -6.18 -13.37 22.83
CA ALA A 351 -5.12 -12.91 21.93
C ALA A 351 -4.59 -14.05 21.04
N ALA A 352 -4.47 -15.26 21.58
CA ALA A 352 -4.09 -16.46 20.85
C ALA A 352 -5.11 -16.83 19.75
N VAL A 353 -6.42 -16.79 20.05
CA VAL A 353 -7.47 -16.96 19.03
C VAL A 353 -7.37 -15.88 17.95
N ALA A 354 -7.14 -14.62 18.33
CA ALA A 354 -7.01 -13.51 17.38
C ALA A 354 -5.78 -13.67 16.47
N LEU A 355 -4.63 -14.11 17.02
CA LEU A 355 -3.42 -14.36 16.24
C LEU A 355 -3.58 -15.55 15.29
N LEU A 356 -4.20 -16.65 15.75
CA LEU A 356 -4.58 -17.77 14.88
C LEU A 356 -5.48 -17.30 13.74
N TYR A 357 -6.50 -16.49 14.04
CA TYR A 357 -7.41 -15.96 13.05
C TYR A 357 -6.69 -15.15 11.96
N VAL A 358 -5.86 -14.18 12.33
CA VAL A 358 -5.14 -13.36 11.34
C VAL A 358 -4.14 -14.20 10.54
N THR A 359 -3.46 -15.15 11.16
CA THR A 359 -2.56 -16.08 10.47
C THR A 359 -3.32 -16.95 9.45
N LEU A 360 -4.51 -17.44 9.81
CA LEU A 360 -5.35 -18.26 8.93
C LEU A 360 -6.01 -17.45 7.80
N MET A 361 -6.36 -16.19 8.07
CA MET A 361 -6.80 -15.25 7.03
C MET A 361 -5.67 -14.97 6.03
N THR A 362 -4.43 -14.81 6.49
CA THR A 362 -3.26 -14.70 5.61
C THR A 362 -3.04 -15.97 4.80
N ASP A 363 -3.05 -17.15 5.44
CA ASP A 363 -2.91 -18.45 4.76
C ASP A 363 -4.00 -18.68 3.69
N LEU A 364 -5.26 -18.33 3.98
CA LEU A 364 -6.34 -18.36 3.00
C LEU A 364 -6.10 -17.39 1.85
N SER A 365 -5.65 -16.17 2.16
CA SER A 365 -5.40 -15.14 1.16
C SER A 365 -4.25 -15.53 0.21
N LEU A 366 -3.23 -16.20 0.73
CA LEU A 366 -2.15 -16.79 -0.06
C LEU A 366 -2.65 -17.86 -1.04
N ASP A 367 -3.61 -18.70 -0.63
CA ASP A 367 -4.23 -19.65 -1.56
C ASP A 367 -5.08 -18.96 -2.61
N LEU A 368 -5.88 -17.96 -2.23
CA LEU A 368 -6.74 -17.22 -3.18
C LEU A 368 -5.92 -16.51 -4.25
N ILE A 369 -4.70 -16.08 -3.91
CA ILE A 369 -3.77 -15.43 -4.82
C ILE A 369 -2.72 -16.39 -5.39
N HIS A 370 -2.98 -17.70 -5.36
CA HIS A 370 -2.14 -18.74 -5.97
C HIS A 370 -0.63 -18.59 -5.60
N SER A 371 -0.34 -18.26 -4.34
CA SER A 371 1.03 -18.09 -3.86
C SER A 371 1.70 -19.44 -3.61
N GLU A 372 2.65 -19.79 -4.47
CA GLU A 372 3.47 -21.01 -4.37
C GLU A 372 4.99 -20.72 -4.30
N ASN A 373 5.39 -19.46 -4.44
CA ASN A 373 6.77 -18.97 -4.45
C ASN A 373 7.28 -18.60 -3.04
N ALA A 374 8.50 -18.09 -2.89
CA ALA A 374 9.00 -17.65 -1.58
C ALA A 374 8.10 -16.55 -0.99
N ILE A 375 7.92 -16.53 0.33
CA ILE A 375 7.13 -15.50 1.01
C ILE A 375 8.09 -14.56 1.74
N VAL A 376 7.94 -13.27 1.53
CA VAL A 376 8.64 -12.23 2.33
C VAL A 376 7.61 -11.48 3.14
N ILE A 377 7.78 -11.43 4.45
CA ILE A 377 6.91 -10.71 5.37
C ILE A 377 7.61 -9.44 5.84
N ASP A 378 6.94 -8.31 5.63
CA ASP A 378 7.37 -6.99 6.05
C ASP A 378 6.35 -6.37 7.03
N GLY A 379 6.81 -5.53 7.95
CA GLY A 379 5.95 -4.65 8.75
C GLY A 379 5.57 -5.14 10.15
N GLY A 380 4.51 -4.54 10.70
CA GLY A 380 4.21 -4.53 12.13
C GLY A 380 3.82 -5.87 12.75
N LEU A 381 3.18 -6.77 12.01
CA LEU A 381 2.79 -8.09 12.55
C LEU A 381 3.99 -9.03 12.70
N VAL A 382 5.13 -8.74 12.08
CA VAL A 382 6.39 -9.46 12.33
C VAL A 382 6.79 -9.36 13.81
N LYS A 383 6.41 -8.28 14.50
CA LYS A 383 6.65 -8.12 15.94
C LYS A 383 5.83 -9.07 16.81
N ALA A 384 4.75 -9.65 16.29
CA ALA A 384 4.06 -10.75 16.94
C ALA A 384 4.88 -12.03 16.67
N GLU A 385 5.72 -12.40 17.64
CA GLU A 385 6.77 -13.43 17.50
C GLU A 385 6.28 -14.76 16.88
N LEU A 386 5.01 -15.14 17.09
CA LEU A 386 4.44 -16.38 16.54
C LEU A 386 3.75 -16.23 15.18
N TYR A 387 3.52 -15.03 14.65
CA TYR A 387 2.83 -14.83 13.37
C TYR A 387 3.57 -15.50 12.21
N ALA A 388 4.83 -15.11 11.97
CA ALA A 388 5.63 -15.65 10.88
C ALA A 388 5.96 -17.13 11.09
N PRO A 389 6.37 -17.62 12.29
CA PRO A 389 6.59 -19.03 12.53
C PRO A 389 5.36 -19.93 12.34
N MET A 390 4.16 -19.46 12.71
CA MET A 390 2.92 -20.20 12.44
C MET A 390 2.59 -20.23 10.96
N LEU A 391 2.76 -19.11 10.25
CA LEU A 391 2.56 -19.10 8.80
C LEU A 391 3.54 -20.06 8.11
N ALA A 392 4.82 -20.04 8.50
CA ALA A 392 5.83 -20.99 8.02
C ALA A 392 5.48 -22.46 8.34
N ALA A 393 4.75 -22.74 9.43
CA ALA A 393 4.26 -24.08 9.73
C ALA A 393 3.04 -24.50 8.90
N LEU A 394 2.28 -23.55 8.35
CA LEU A 394 1.10 -23.80 7.51
C LEU A 394 1.42 -23.92 6.01
N ARG A 395 2.58 -23.38 5.58
CA ARG A 395 2.99 -23.31 4.17
C ARG A 395 4.13 -24.28 3.88
N ASN A 396 4.18 -24.78 2.65
CA ASN A 396 5.33 -25.52 2.12
C ASN A 396 6.39 -24.58 1.49
N GLN A 397 6.15 -23.27 1.54
CA GLN A 397 7.00 -22.22 0.98
C GLN A 397 8.06 -21.79 2.01
N THR A 398 9.23 -21.37 1.55
CA THR A 398 10.20 -20.68 2.41
C THR A 398 9.64 -19.31 2.79
N VAL A 399 9.63 -19.02 4.09
CA VAL A 399 9.16 -17.74 4.63
C VAL A 399 10.36 -16.94 5.14
N PHE A 400 10.47 -15.69 4.69
CA PHE A 400 11.47 -14.73 5.12
C PHE A 400 10.82 -13.59 5.88
N THR A 401 11.53 -13.04 6.85
CA THR A 401 11.17 -11.79 7.52
C THR A 401 12.27 -10.77 7.38
N SER A 402 11.89 -9.50 7.27
CA SER A 402 12.80 -8.37 7.38
C SER A 402 12.69 -7.74 8.77
N SER A 403 13.83 -7.42 9.37
CA SER A 403 13.89 -6.62 10.61
C SER A 403 13.74 -5.12 10.34
N ASN A 404 13.79 -4.71 9.07
CA ASN A 404 13.75 -3.31 8.65
C ASN A 404 12.31 -2.87 8.32
N PRO A 405 11.69 -2.00 9.14
CA PRO A 405 10.30 -1.58 8.94
C PRO A 405 10.13 -0.46 7.88
N GLU A 406 11.20 -0.04 7.18
CA GLU A 406 11.21 1.14 6.32
C GLU A 406 11.32 0.81 4.82
N GLY A 407 10.69 -0.30 4.39
CA GLY A 407 10.74 -0.80 3.00
C GLY A 407 10.32 0.24 1.95
N SER A 408 9.36 1.13 2.27
CA SER A 408 8.92 2.21 1.38
C SER A 408 10.05 3.21 1.09
N ALA A 409 10.74 3.69 2.13
CA ALA A 409 11.82 4.65 1.95
C ALA A 409 13.04 4.01 1.25
N PHE A 410 13.37 2.77 1.62
CA PHE A 410 14.52 2.06 1.07
C PHE A 410 14.30 1.71 -0.40
N GLY A 411 13.08 1.31 -0.78
CA GLY A 411 12.71 1.09 -2.17
C GLY A 411 12.86 2.34 -3.03
N ALA A 412 12.49 3.51 -2.53
CA ALA A 412 12.56 4.76 -3.28
C ALA A 412 14.02 5.19 -3.48
N ALA A 413 14.86 5.02 -2.45
CA ALA A 413 16.31 5.18 -2.60
C ALA A 413 16.89 4.17 -3.59
N ALA A 414 16.50 2.89 -3.51
CA ALA A 414 16.96 1.84 -4.41
C ALA A 414 16.61 2.16 -5.87
N LEU A 415 15.44 2.75 -6.13
CA LEU A 415 15.03 3.17 -7.47
C LEU A 415 15.92 4.27 -8.05
N VAL A 416 16.31 5.25 -7.23
CA VAL A 416 17.26 6.30 -7.62
C VAL A 416 18.63 5.70 -7.90
N LEU A 417 19.11 4.82 -7.02
CA LEU A 417 20.43 4.19 -7.13
C LEU A 417 20.51 3.21 -8.30
N ARG A 418 19.41 2.53 -8.64
CA ARG A 418 19.28 1.71 -9.86
C ARG A 418 19.61 2.53 -11.12
N GLN A 419 19.20 3.80 -11.20
CA GLN A 419 19.49 4.66 -12.35
C GLN A 419 21.00 4.96 -12.50
N ALA A 420 21.75 4.89 -11.40
CA ALA A 420 23.20 4.99 -11.39
C ALA A 420 23.91 3.64 -11.56
N GLY A 421 23.17 2.53 -11.75
CA GLY A 421 23.72 1.18 -11.84
C GLY A 421 24.18 0.60 -10.50
N LEU A 422 23.64 1.07 -9.38
CA LEU A 422 24.05 0.70 -8.03
C LEU A 422 22.98 -0.14 -7.32
N GLN A 423 23.43 -1.05 -6.47
CA GLN A 423 22.60 -1.90 -5.61
C GLN A 423 23.27 -1.99 -4.22
N PRO A 424 23.09 -0.98 -3.35
CA PRO A 424 23.88 -0.91 -2.12
C PRO A 424 23.30 -1.73 -0.97
N PHE A 425 22.01 -2.08 -1.03
CA PHE A 425 21.33 -2.73 0.08
C PHE A 425 21.73 -4.20 0.13
N LEU A 426 22.18 -4.64 1.29
CA LEU A 426 22.44 -6.04 1.57
C LEU A 426 21.13 -6.74 1.90
N ASN A 427 21.00 -7.99 1.46
CA ASN A 427 19.88 -8.83 1.85
C ASN A 427 20.08 -9.30 3.29
N GLU A 428 19.41 -8.62 4.22
CA GLU A 428 19.40 -8.94 5.66
C GLU A 428 18.11 -9.69 6.07
N THR A 429 17.39 -10.26 5.10
CA THR A 429 16.22 -11.07 5.43
C THR A 429 16.62 -12.38 6.10
N GLU A 430 15.82 -12.82 7.06
CA GLU A 430 16.06 -14.05 7.80
C GLU A 430 14.99 -15.09 7.42
N GLU A 431 15.43 -16.32 7.16
CA GLU A 431 14.52 -17.46 6.99
C GLU A 431 13.87 -17.81 8.33
N VAL A 432 12.55 -17.85 8.32
CA VAL A 432 11.73 -18.12 9.49
C VAL A 432 11.64 -19.62 9.73
N ARG A 433 11.98 -20.04 10.95
CA ARG A 433 11.79 -21.43 11.38
C ARG A 433 10.31 -21.70 11.69
N PRO A 434 9.70 -22.76 11.12
CA PRO A 434 8.33 -23.15 11.45
C PRO A 434 8.14 -23.42 12.94
N ALA A 435 7.04 -22.91 13.51
CA ALA A 435 6.66 -23.24 14.88
C ALA A 435 6.12 -24.67 14.99
N LEU A 436 6.49 -25.37 16.06
CA LEU A 436 5.92 -26.67 16.40
C LEU A 436 4.68 -26.47 17.28
N ILE A 437 3.49 -26.51 16.66
CA ILE A 437 2.20 -26.31 17.35
C ILE A 437 1.30 -27.52 17.12
N ASN A 438 0.96 -28.21 18.20
CA ASN A 438 0.12 -29.40 18.13
C ASN A 438 -1.30 -29.06 17.65
N GLY A 439 -1.76 -29.77 16.62
CA GLY A 439 -3.13 -29.65 16.10
C GLY A 439 -3.39 -28.47 15.16
N LEU A 440 -2.37 -27.65 14.85
CA LEU A 440 -2.51 -26.45 14.01
C LEU A 440 -3.17 -26.75 12.64
N ASP A 441 -2.74 -27.81 11.96
CA ASP A 441 -3.33 -28.21 10.67
C ASP A 441 -4.80 -28.64 10.76
N ALA A 442 -5.15 -29.37 11.82
CA ALA A 442 -6.53 -29.78 12.03
C ALA A 442 -7.42 -28.57 12.35
N TYR A 443 -6.90 -27.63 13.14
CA TYR A 443 -7.54 -26.37 13.44
C TYR A 443 -7.74 -25.52 12.18
N ARG A 444 -6.72 -25.40 11.31
CA ARG A 444 -6.82 -24.73 10.00
C ARG A 444 -7.97 -25.29 9.17
N ARG A 445 -8.03 -26.62 9.00
CA ARG A 445 -9.07 -27.26 8.18
C ARG A 445 -10.48 -26.99 8.73
N GLU A 446 -10.66 -27.07 10.05
CA GLU A 446 -11.95 -26.80 10.67
C GLU A 446 -12.33 -25.32 10.60
N TRP A 447 -11.37 -24.40 10.75
CA TRP A 447 -11.59 -22.98 10.55
C TRP A 447 -12.03 -22.67 9.11
N ARG A 448 -11.34 -23.22 8.10
CA ARG A 448 -11.69 -23.07 6.68
C ARG A 448 -13.11 -23.56 6.38
N ARG A 449 -13.46 -24.74 6.87
CA ARG A 449 -14.82 -25.30 6.73
C ARG A 449 -15.88 -24.35 7.30
N ARG A 450 -15.60 -23.69 8.44
CA ARG A 450 -16.53 -22.75 9.07
C ARG A 450 -16.69 -21.46 8.26
N VAL A 451 -15.61 -20.87 7.79
CA VAL A 451 -15.68 -19.62 7.01
C VAL A 451 -16.30 -19.83 5.63
N GLU A 452 -16.06 -20.98 4.98
CA GLU A 452 -16.72 -21.33 3.71
C GLU A 452 -18.22 -21.58 3.88
N ALA A 453 -18.63 -22.22 4.97
CA ALA A 453 -20.04 -22.40 5.31
C ALA A 453 -20.74 -21.05 5.55
N MET A 454 -20.06 -20.10 6.20
CA MET A 454 -20.56 -18.74 6.39
C MET A 454 -20.72 -18.01 5.05
N HIS A 455 -19.72 -18.07 4.19
CA HIS A 455 -19.75 -17.40 2.88
C HIS A 455 -20.86 -17.94 1.98
N SER A 456 -21.08 -19.26 1.99
CA SER A 456 -22.14 -19.92 1.20
C SER A 456 -23.56 -19.55 1.64
N GLN A 457 -23.73 -19.03 2.86
CA GLN A 457 -25.02 -18.61 3.43
C GLN A 457 -25.27 -17.10 3.28
N ALA A 458 -24.25 -16.32 2.90
CA ALA A 458 -24.39 -14.91 2.61
C ALA A 458 -25.08 -14.70 1.24
N PRO A 459 -25.80 -13.58 1.03
CA PRO A 459 -26.55 -13.31 -0.21
C PRO A 459 -25.71 -13.47 -1.50
N ASP A 460 -24.42 -13.13 -1.45
CA ASP A 460 -23.50 -13.22 -2.59
C ASP A 460 -23.01 -14.66 -2.89
N GLY A 461 -23.05 -15.56 -1.89
CA GLY A 461 -22.64 -16.97 -2.03
C GLY A 461 -23.66 -17.82 -2.81
N ALA A 462 -24.92 -17.39 -2.85
CA ALA A 462 -25.99 -18.08 -3.59
C ALA A 462 -25.82 -17.94 -5.11
N VAL A 463 -25.33 -16.80 -5.59
CA VAL A 463 -25.11 -16.53 -7.03
C VAL A 463 -23.99 -17.42 -7.61
N SER A 464 -22.98 -17.77 -6.81
CA SER A 464 -21.86 -18.63 -7.23
C SER A 464 -22.30 -20.07 -7.57
N LYS A 465 -23.38 -20.58 -6.94
CA LYS A 465 -23.94 -21.90 -7.26
C LYS A 465 -24.77 -21.93 -8.55
N GLU A 466 -25.30 -20.79 -8.97
CA GLU A 466 -26.09 -20.67 -10.21
C GLU A 466 -25.21 -20.47 -11.45
N MET A 467 -24.02 -19.86 -11.33
CA MET A 467 -23.07 -19.72 -12.45
C MET A 467 -22.19 -20.96 -12.70
N MET A 468 -22.14 -21.92 -11.77
CA MET A 468 -21.39 -23.19 -11.91
C MET A 468 -22.28 -24.38 -12.33
N ARG A 469 -23.53 -24.14 -12.74
CA ARG A 469 -24.45 -25.18 -13.24
C ARG A 469 -24.67 -25.10 -14.74
#